data_AF-A0AAV6FFX3-F1
#
_entry.id   AF-A0AAV6FFX3-F1
#
_cell.length_a   1.000
_cell.length_b   1.000
_cell.length_c   1.000
_cell.angle_alpha   90.00
_cell.angle_beta   90.00
_cell.angle_gamma   90.00
#
_symmetry.space_group_name_H-M   'P 1'
#
loop_
_entity.id
_entity.type
_entity.pdbx_description
1 polymer ?
#
loop_
_entity_poly.entity_id
_entity_poly.type
_entity_poly.pdbx_seq_one_letter_code
_entity_poly.pdbx_strand_id
1 'polypeptide(L)' 'MYPGTTYIFGRGGALITYTWPPNDRPSTRADRLAVGFSTQLKDAVLVRVESAQGLGDYLEVHIVRTRFQL' A
#
# COMPACT_ATOMS: atom_id res chain seq x y z
N MET A 1 -24.50 3.00 -5.28
CA MET A 1 -23.09 2.95 -5.74
C MET A 1 -22.68 1.49 -5.68
N TYR A 2 -22.32 0.87 -6.81
CA TYR A 2 -21.82 -0.50 -6.79
C TYR A 2 -20.44 -0.53 -6.14
N PRO A 3 -20.09 -1.61 -5.41
CA PRO A 3 -18.72 -1.75 -4.93
C PRO A 3 -17.75 -1.73 -6.11
N GLY A 4 -16.58 -1.12 -5.91
CA GLY A 4 -15.48 -1.19 -6.87
C GLY A 4 -14.87 -2.61 -6.93
N THR A 5 -13.87 -2.80 -7.80
CA THR A 5 -13.11 -4.04 -7.89
C THR A 5 -12.53 -4.41 -6.52
N THR A 6 -12.79 -5.64 -6.06
CA THR A 6 -12.46 -6.12 -4.72
C THR A 6 -11.63 -7.39 -4.78
N TYR A 7 -10.61 -7.50 -3.92
CA TYR A 7 -9.74 -8.68 -3.81
C TYR A 7 -9.73 -9.20 -2.38
N ILE A 8 -9.59 -10.52 -2.23
CA ILE A 8 -9.46 -11.19 -0.92
C ILE A 8 -8.06 -11.77 -0.81
N PHE A 9 -7.33 -11.34 0.23
CA PHE A 9 -5.99 -11.83 0.54
C PHE A 9 -6.13 -12.94 1.58
N GLY A 10 -5.89 -14.18 1.16
CA GLY A 10 -6.09 -15.38 1.97
C GLY A 10 -5.00 -15.64 3.01
N ARG A 11 -5.09 -16.79 3.68
CA ARG A 11 -4.06 -17.26 4.62
C ARG A 11 -2.72 -17.43 3.90
N GLY A 12 -1.68 -16.78 4.41
CA GLY A 12 -0.35 -16.72 3.77
C GLY A 12 -0.07 -15.40 3.05
N GLY A 13 -1.09 -14.53 2.91
CA GLY A 13 -0.96 -13.26 2.21
C GLY A 13 -1.09 -13.41 0.70
N ALA A 14 -1.14 -12.28 0.01
CA ALA A 14 -1.04 -12.17 -1.44
C ALA A 14 -0.35 -10.85 -1.78
N LEU A 15 0.10 -10.69 -3.02
CA LEU A 15 0.72 -9.47 -3.51
C LEU A 15 0.18 -9.17 -4.90
N ILE A 16 -0.27 -7.94 -5.10
CA ILE A 16 -0.56 -7.37 -6.41
C ILE A 16 0.47 -6.29 -6.65
N THR A 17 1.19 -6.39 -7.76
CA THR A 17 2.24 -5.44 -8.11
C THR A 17 1.88 -4.74 -9.40
N TYR A 18 2.05 -3.42 -9.41
CA TYR A 18 2.06 -2.62 -10.61
C TYR A 18 3.43 -1.95 -10.74
N THR A 19 4.07 -2.15 -11.89
CA THR A 19 5.39 -1.59 -12.19
C THR A 19 5.28 -0.66 -13.38
N TRP A 20 5.59 0.62 -13.17
CA TRP A 20 5.72 1.57 -14.27
C TRP A 20 6.86 1.15 -15.21
N PRO A 21 6.69 1.28 -16.54
CA PRO A 21 7.81 1.24 -17.47
C PRO A 21 8.90 2.24 -17.04
N PRO A 22 10.20 1.93 -17.24
CA PRO A 22 11.30 2.77 -16.73
C PRO A 22 11.20 4.26 -17.09
N ASN A 23 10.73 4.57 -18.30
CA ASN A 23 10.63 5.94 -18.82
C ASN A 23 9.33 6.66 -18.42
N ASP A 24 8.36 5.94 -17.84
CA ASP A 24 7.04 6.48 -17.47
C ASP A 24 6.88 6.65 -15.96
N ARG A 25 7.99 6.54 -15.19
CA ARG A 25 7.97 6.67 -13.74
C ARG A 25 7.61 8.11 -13.33
N PRO A 26 6.50 8.33 -12.63
CA PRO A 26 6.08 9.68 -12.27
C PRO A 26 6.91 10.25 -11.11
N SER A 27 7.08 11.56 -11.09
CA SER A 27 7.52 12.33 -9.93
C SER A 27 6.46 13.40 -9.64
N THR A 28 5.92 13.38 -8.42
CA THR A 28 4.77 14.21 -8.03
C THR A 28 5.16 15.19 -6.93
N ARG A 29 4.45 16.34 -6.86
CA ARG A 29 4.54 17.26 -5.73
C ARG A 29 3.44 17.03 -4.68
N ALA A 30 2.39 16.30 -5.05
CA ALA A 30 1.24 16.01 -4.21
C ALA A 30 0.61 14.68 -4.66
N ASP A 31 0.28 13.84 -3.69
CA ASP A 31 -0.31 12.52 -3.92
C ASP A 31 -1.72 12.44 -3.30
N ARG A 32 -2.58 11.61 -3.91
CA ARG A 32 -3.88 11.24 -3.35
C ARG A 32 -4.04 9.74 -3.47
N LEU A 33 -4.33 9.08 -2.34
CA LEU A 33 -4.51 7.64 -2.27
C LEU A 33 -5.77 7.34 -1.42
N ALA A 34 -6.63 6.45 -1.93
CA ALA A 34 -7.81 5.96 -1.22
C ALA A 34 -7.96 4.46 -1.45
N VAL A 35 -8.21 3.71 -0.38
CA VAL A 35 -8.45 2.26 -0.42
C VAL A 35 -9.49 1.90 0.64
N GLY A 36 -10.50 1.12 0.25
CA GLY A 36 -11.41 0.48 1.19
C GLY A 36 -10.82 -0.85 1.66
N PHE A 37 -10.77 -1.09 2.97
CA PHE A 37 -10.23 -2.33 3.53
C PHE A 37 -11.10 -2.84 4.70
N SER A 38 -11.02 -4.15 4.94
CA SER A 38 -11.59 -4.81 6.12
C SER A 38 -10.64 -5.92 6.55
N THR A 39 -10.23 -5.93 7.82
CA THR A 39 -9.30 -6.93 8.35
C THR A 39 -9.40 -7.04 9.87
N GLN A 40 -9.03 -8.21 10.40
CA GLN A 40 -8.83 -8.44 11.84
C GLN A 40 -7.33 -8.41 12.22
N LEU A 41 -6.44 -8.28 11.24
CA LEU A 41 -5.00 -8.18 11.49
C LEU A 41 -4.71 -6.88 12.23
N LYS A 42 -3.80 -6.97 13.19
CA LYS A 42 -3.39 -5.83 14.03
C LYS A 42 -2.17 -5.11 13.47
N ASP A 43 -1.43 -5.77 12.60
CA ASP A 43 -0.23 -5.27 11.94
C ASP A 43 -0.24 -5.79 10.50
N ALA A 44 -0.24 -4.89 9.50
CA ALA A 44 -0.28 -5.25 8.08
C ALA A 44 0.09 -4.06 7.18
N VAL A 45 0.80 -4.31 6.09
CA VAL A 45 0.97 -3.35 4.98
C VAL A 45 -0.16 -3.56 3.97
N LEU A 46 -0.88 -2.49 3.64
CA LEU A 46 -2.00 -2.52 2.68
C LEU A 46 -1.56 -2.08 1.28
N VAL A 47 -0.79 -0.98 1.20
CA VAL A 47 -0.28 -0.41 -0.05
C VAL A 47 1.11 0.13 0.20
N ARG A 48 2.02 -0.10 -0.74
CA ARG A 48 3.35 0.50 -0.75
C ARG A 48 3.69 0.97 -2.16
N VAL A 49 4.15 2.21 -2.26
CA VAL A 49 4.69 2.80 -3.49
C VAL A 49 6.16 3.07 -3.21
N GLU A 50 7.04 2.52 -4.05
CA GLU A 50 8.48 2.69 -3.93
C GLU A 50 9.03 3.45 -5.13
N SER A 51 9.97 4.36 -4.87
CA SER A 51 10.78 4.98 -5.91
C SER A 51 11.74 3.97 -6.54
N ALA A 52 12.42 4.41 -7.61
CA ALA A 52 13.46 3.62 -8.23
C ALA A 52 14.59 3.31 -7.23
N GLN A 53 15.26 2.18 -7.44
CA GLN A 53 16.39 1.75 -6.62
C GLN A 53 17.42 2.87 -6.45
N GLY A 54 17.81 3.13 -5.20
CA GLY A 54 18.80 4.14 -4.84
C GLY A 54 18.25 5.52 -4.50
N LEU A 55 16.94 5.79 -4.70
CA LEU A 55 16.34 7.10 -4.40
C LEU A 55 15.78 7.20 -2.97
N GLY A 56 15.25 6.10 -2.42
CA GLY A 56 14.84 6.01 -1.01
C GLY A 56 13.46 6.59 -0.68
N ASP A 57 12.83 7.33 -1.60
CA ASP A 57 11.47 7.83 -1.42
C ASP A 57 10.45 6.68 -1.46
N TYR A 58 9.49 6.70 -0.54
CA TYR A 58 8.37 5.76 -0.52
C TYR A 58 7.13 6.35 0.16
N LEU A 59 5.98 5.77 -0.16
CA LEU A 59 4.71 5.97 0.53
C LEU A 59 4.17 4.61 0.96
N GLU A 60 3.79 4.47 2.23
CA GLU A 60 3.21 3.23 2.75
C GLU A 60 1.91 3.51 3.53
N VAL A 61 0.89 2.71 3.27
CA VAL A 61 -0.32 2.64 4.08
C VAL A 61 -0.28 1.31 4.84
N HIS A 62 -0.17 1.39 6.16
CA HIS A 62 -0.16 0.22 7.02
C HIS A 62 -1.11 0.38 8.21
N ILE A 63 -1.48 -0.76 8.78
CA ILE A 63 -2.10 -0.88 10.10
C ILE A 63 -0.97 -1.25 11.04
N VAL A 64 -0.85 -0.54 12.16
CA VAL A 64 0.12 -0.82 13.21
C VAL A 64 -0.60 -0.88 14.55
N ARG A 65 -0.30 -1.88 15.36
CA ARG A 65 -0.77 -1.92 16.74
C ARG A 65 0.06 -0.91 17.55
N THR A 66 -0.58 0.15 18.00
CA THR A 66 0.03 1.03 19.00
C THR A 66 0.20 0.26 20.32
N ARG A 67 1.43 -0.12 20.68
CA ARG A 67 1.76 -0.46 22.07
C ARG A 67 2.17 0.84 22.77
N PHE A 68 1.32 1.33 23.68
CA PHE A 68 1.81 2.24 24.72
C PHE A 68 2.56 1.38 25.75
N GLN A 69 3.87 1.56 25.86
CA GLN A 69 4.63 1.17 27.03
C GLN A 69 4.71 2.39 27.95
N LEU A 70 4.21 2.24 29.18
CA LEU A 70 4.56 3.10 30.31
C LEU A 70 5.95 2.70 30.82
#